data_AF-A0A7X2IB00-F1
#
_entry.id   AF-A0A7X2IB00-F1
#
_cell.length_a   1.000
_cell.length_b   1.000
_cell.length_c   1.000
_cell.angle_alpha   90.00
_cell.angle_beta   90.00
_cell.angle_gamma   90.00
#
_symmetry.space_group_name_H-M   'P 1'
#
loop_
_entity.id
_entity.type
_entity.pdbx_description
1 polymer ?
#
loop_
_entity_poly.entity_id
_entity_poly.type
_entity_poly.pdbx_seq_one_letter_code
_entity_poly.pdbx_strand_id
1 'polypeptide(L)'
;MRTLLLKKEEVRKLISMKEVIGTVEEAYRAFSANSVMQPPYTGIHLPAPRGEIDFKLSYYEGNEVISMKSSSGAFPDNPKLYGVPSSMGTILLFDARSCALMCVMDGSLVTGLRTGAAGAASAKVLARKDAKVIGAIGTGQQARMQIRALREVIDIQGIKAWSRTAEKMASFQADIERDFGLPVALATSAQDVVASSDILVTTTRGTGPVVEAKWVKPGTHIIAIGADQQGKQELDPALFKHAKIVHDSTAQCCEKGESWHPLTRQIITMNDIHGELGEILLGRKPGRENDEEITIFDSTGMAIQDNTTATKIYQNAVVNKIGEFFEFIE
;
A
#
# COMPACT_ATOMS: atom_id res chain seq x y z
N MET A 1 4.97 34.00 4.65
CA MET A 1 4.05 32.90 4.23
C MET A 1 3.95 31.93 5.39
N ARG A 2 2.75 31.44 5.72
CA ARG A 2 2.54 30.58 6.90
C ARG A 2 2.51 29.10 6.51
N THR A 3 3.17 28.27 7.30
CA THR A 3 3.16 26.81 7.17
C THR A 3 2.06 26.24 8.07
N LEU A 4 1.21 25.37 7.52
CA LEU A 4 0.18 24.67 8.28
C LEU A 4 0.78 23.44 8.99
N LEU A 5 0.53 23.31 10.30
CA LEU A 5 0.92 22.17 11.11
C LEU A 5 -0.31 21.31 11.41
N LEU A 6 -0.22 20.00 11.16
CA LEU A 6 -1.30 19.05 11.40
C LEU A 6 -0.83 17.87 12.25
N LYS A 7 -1.43 17.69 13.42
CA LYS A 7 -1.18 16.52 14.27
C LYS A 7 -2.00 15.31 13.84
N LYS A 8 -1.60 14.12 14.27
CA LYS A 8 -2.22 12.84 13.90
C LYS A 8 -3.75 12.81 14.02
N GLU A 9 -4.29 13.34 15.11
CA GLU A 9 -5.75 13.34 15.34
C GLU A 9 -6.51 14.31 14.42
N GLU A 10 -5.85 15.35 13.90
CA GLU A 10 -6.42 16.23 12.88
C GLU A 10 -6.38 15.54 11.52
N VAL A 11 -5.23 14.99 11.12
CA VAL A 11 -5.08 14.21 9.88
C VAL A 11 -6.14 13.11 9.78
N ARG A 12 -6.40 12.39 10.87
CA ARG A 12 -7.42 11.32 10.92
C ARG A 12 -8.83 11.81 10.58
N LYS A 13 -9.17 13.06 10.92
CA LYS A 13 -10.51 13.64 10.70
C LYS A 13 -10.65 14.31 9.33
N LEU A 14 -9.53 14.50 8.64
CA LEU A 14 -9.45 15.29 7.42
C LEU A 14 -9.53 14.46 6.13
N ILE A 15 -9.55 13.13 6.22
CA ILE A 15 -9.65 12.28 5.02
C ILE A 15 -10.40 10.97 5.30
N SER A 16 -11.26 10.58 4.37
CA SER A 16 -11.95 9.29 4.37
C SER A 16 -11.22 8.26 3.50
N MET A 17 -11.39 6.96 3.77
CA MET A 17 -10.77 5.92 2.93
C MET A 17 -11.21 6.01 1.46
N LYS A 18 -12.48 6.35 1.20
CA LYS A 18 -12.98 6.57 -0.16
C LYS A 18 -12.24 7.71 -0.89
N GLU A 19 -11.93 8.81 -0.20
CA GLU A 19 -11.10 9.87 -0.77
C GLU A 19 -9.68 9.39 -1.05
N VAL A 20 -9.08 8.61 -0.13
CA VAL A 20 -7.71 8.06 -0.34
C VAL A 20 -7.67 7.13 -1.54
N ILE A 21 -8.70 6.31 -1.76
CA ILE A 21 -8.80 5.48 -2.98
C ILE A 21 -8.80 6.38 -4.22
N GLY A 22 -9.57 7.46 -4.23
CA GLY A 22 -9.58 8.44 -5.31
C GLY A 22 -8.21 9.08 -5.57
N THR A 23 -7.53 9.55 -4.52
CA THR A 23 -6.20 10.17 -4.65
C THR A 23 -5.13 9.18 -5.08
N VAL A 24 -5.21 7.92 -4.65
CA VAL A 24 -4.28 6.87 -5.08
C VAL A 24 -4.52 6.47 -6.53
N GLU A 25 -5.76 6.39 -6.99
CA GLU A 25 -6.04 6.19 -8.43
C GLU A 25 -5.52 7.36 -9.27
N GLU A 26 -5.68 8.60 -8.81
CA GLU A 26 -5.08 9.78 -9.44
C GLU A 26 -3.55 9.65 -9.50
N ALA A 27 -2.91 9.27 -8.39
CA ALA A 27 -1.47 9.06 -8.33
C ALA A 27 -0.97 8.06 -9.38
N TYR A 28 -1.68 6.94 -9.56
CA TYR A 28 -1.35 5.96 -10.58
C TYR A 28 -1.51 6.50 -12.01
N ARG A 29 -2.63 7.18 -12.29
CA ARG A 29 -2.85 7.81 -13.60
C ARG A 29 -1.76 8.85 -13.90
N ALA A 30 -1.44 9.70 -12.93
CA ALA A 30 -0.40 10.73 -13.06
C ALA A 30 0.98 10.11 -13.34
N PHE A 31 1.34 9.06 -12.59
CA PHE A 31 2.62 8.37 -12.80
C PHE A 31 2.73 7.80 -14.21
N SER A 32 1.75 7.01 -14.65
CA SER A 32 1.77 6.43 -16.01
C SER A 32 1.51 7.48 -17.11
N ALA A 33 1.02 8.67 -16.78
CA ALA A 33 0.93 9.80 -17.71
C ALA A 33 2.24 10.60 -17.84
N ASN A 34 3.31 10.22 -17.12
CA ASN A 34 4.60 10.90 -17.09
C ASN A 34 4.53 12.34 -16.54
N SER A 35 3.53 12.67 -15.70
CA SER A 35 3.38 14.00 -15.08
C SER A 35 3.94 14.04 -13.65
N VAL A 36 4.80 13.07 -13.30
CA VAL A 36 5.32 12.86 -11.95
C VAL A 36 6.83 12.71 -12.00
N MET A 37 7.54 13.48 -11.20
CA MET A 37 8.95 13.24 -10.91
C MET A 37 9.06 12.58 -9.53
N GLN A 38 9.59 11.37 -9.49
CA GLN A 38 9.78 10.60 -8.26
C GLN A 38 11.14 9.90 -8.31
N PRO A 39 12.17 10.43 -7.64
CA PRO A 39 13.44 9.73 -7.54
C PRO A 39 13.31 8.45 -6.69
N PRO A 40 14.29 7.54 -6.77
CA PRO A 40 14.40 6.45 -5.80
C PRO A 40 14.38 6.99 -4.36
N TYR A 41 13.76 6.24 -3.46
CA TYR A 41 13.78 6.59 -2.05
C TYR A 41 15.20 6.46 -1.48
N THR A 42 15.51 7.26 -0.47
CA THR A 42 16.80 7.18 0.24
C THR A 42 16.56 6.69 1.65
N GLY A 43 17.24 5.63 2.06
CA GLY A 43 17.12 5.05 3.40
C GLY A 43 18.43 5.12 4.19
N ILE A 44 18.33 5.36 5.50
CA ILE A 44 19.46 5.21 6.43
C ILE A 44 19.17 4.01 7.33
N HIS A 45 19.98 2.96 7.21
CA HIS A 45 19.86 1.75 8.02
C HIS A 45 20.72 1.89 9.27
N LEU A 46 20.12 1.72 10.45
CA LEU A 46 20.83 1.82 11.72
C LEU A 46 21.21 0.41 12.22
N PRO A 47 22.27 0.29 13.02
CA PRO A 47 22.60 -0.99 13.64
C PRO A 47 21.48 -1.48 14.57
N ALA A 48 21.25 -2.79 14.57
CA ALA A 48 20.30 -3.45 15.46
C ALA A 48 20.50 -3.04 16.94
N PRO A 49 19.43 -2.93 17.75
CA PRO A 49 18.04 -3.29 17.45
C PRO A 49 17.23 -2.18 16.74
N ARG A 50 17.87 -1.08 16.32
CA ARG A 50 17.20 0.01 15.62
C ARG A 50 16.85 -0.40 14.19
N GLY A 51 15.81 0.24 13.65
CA GLY A 51 15.37 0.04 12.28
C GLY A 51 16.08 0.96 11.30
N GLU A 52 15.31 1.49 10.36
CA GLU A 52 15.77 2.42 9.34
C GLU A 52 14.91 3.68 9.31
N ILE A 53 15.33 4.71 8.58
CA ILE A 53 14.48 5.82 8.20
C ILE A 53 14.58 6.04 6.70
N ASP A 54 13.43 6.06 6.03
CA ASP A 54 13.29 6.25 4.60
C ASP A 54 12.74 7.63 4.27
N PHE A 55 13.29 8.24 3.23
CA PHE A 55 12.87 9.50 2.65
C PHE A 55 12.36 9.27 1.24
N LYS A 56 11.08 9.60 1.02
CA LYS A 56 10.41 9.50 -0.29
C LYS A 56 10.05 10.89 -0.78
N LEU A 57 10.46 11.23 -2.00
CA LEU A 57 10.18 12.52 -2.63
C LEU A 57 9.31 12.33 -3.87
N SER A 58 8.39 13.26 -4.11
CA SER A 58 7.61 13.31 -5.34
C SER A 58 7.26 14.76 -5.66
N TYR A 59 7.40 15.12 -6.91
CA TYR A 59 6.76 16.28 -7.53
C TYR A 59 5.65 15.79 -8.46
N TYR A 60 4.50 16.46 -8.41
CA TYR A 60 3.38 16.21 -9.31
C TYR A 60 2.95 17.51 -10.00
N GLU A 61 3.03 17.52 -11.32
CA GLU A 61 2.66 18.69 -12.14
C GLU A 61 1.18 19.06 -11.98
N GLY A 62 0.30 18.06 -11.84
CA GLY A 62 -1.14 18.30 -11.76
C GLY A 62 -1.60 19.08 -10.52
N ASN A 63 -0.78 19.13 -9.46
CA ASN A 63 -1.08 19.92 -8.26
C ASN A 63 0.00 20.96 -7.92
N GLU A 64 1.12 21.02 -8.65
CA GLU A 64 2.26 21.90 -8.38
C GLU A 64 2.79 21.76 -6.94
N VAL A 65 2.80 20.53 -6.40
CA VAL A 65 3.29 20.22 -5.05
C VAL A 65 4.48 19.28 -5.10
N ILE A 66 5.52 19.64 -4.35
CA ILE A 66 6.62 18.75 -3.99
C ILE A 66 6.33 18.20 -2.60
N SER A 67 6.32 16.89 -2.43
CA SER A 67 6.16 16.22 -1.14
C SER A 67 7.44 15.51 -0.74
N MET A 68 7.81 15.59 0.54
CA MET A 68 8.82 14.73 1.14
C MET A 68 8.20 14.01 2.34
N LYS A 69 8.24 12.68 2.34
CA LYS A 69 7.87 11.87 3.49
C LYS A 69 9.10 11.26 4.13
N SER A 70 9.26 11.45 5.44
CA SER A 70 10.08 10.58 6.27
C SER A 70 9.22 9.46 6.87
N SER A 71 9.74 8.24 6.87
CA SER A 71 9.06 7.08 7.46
C SER A 71 10.09 6.24 8.19
N SER A 72 9.87 6.02 9.48
CA SER A 72 10.72 5.11 10.25
C SER A 72 10.28 3.66 10.02
N GLY A 73 11.25 2.78 9.83
CA GLY A 73 11.06 1.34 9.93
C GLY A 73 10.65 0.92 11.34
N ALA A 74 10.77 -0.38 11.66
CA ALA A 74 10.39 -0.88 12.97
C ALA A 74 11.46 -0.58 14.02
N PHE A 75 11.11 0.21 15.04
CA PHE A 75 11.89 0.43 16.26
C PHE A 75 11.20 -0.28 17.42
N PRO A 76 11.49 -1.57 17.68
CA PRO A 76 10.71 -2.40 18.61
C PRO A 76 10.76 -1.88 20.06
N ASP A 77 11.87 -1.27 20.46
CA ASP A 77 12.08 -0.81 21.83
C ASP A 77 11.49 0.58 22.11
N ASN A 78 11.08 1.33 21.08
CA ASN A 78 10.57 2.70 21.21
C ASN A 78 9.42 2.85 22.21
N PRO A 79 8.36 2.01 22.17
CA PRO A 79 7.26 2.16 23.10
C PRO A 79 7.67 1.95 24.56
N LYS A 80 8.61 1.03 24.81
CA LYS A 80 9.03 0.65 26.17
C LYS A 80 10.08 1.60 26.74
N LEU A 81 11.08 1.99 25.94
CA LEU A 81 12.24 2.75 26.42
C LEU A 81 12.08 4.26 26.28
N TYR A 82 11.33 4.73 25.28
CA TYR A 82 11.28 6.15 24.90
C TYR A 82 9.87 6.74 24.89
N GLY A 83 8.83 5.92 25.11
CA GLY A 83 7.44 6.39 25.16
C GLY A 83 6.88 6.87 23.82
N VAL A 84 7.50 6.49 22.70
CA VAL A 84 7.06 6.85 21.34
C VAL A 84 6.69 5.61 20.53
N PRO A 85 5.89 5.73 19.45
CA PRO A 85 5.54 4.59 18.61
C PRO A 85 6.75 3.89 17.98
N SER A 86 6.58 2.60 17.65
CA SER A 86 7.60 1.80 16.98
C SER A 86 7.78 2.15 15.50
N SER A 87 6.81 2.83 14.88
CA SER A 87 6.91 3.39 13.55
C SER A 87 6.20 4.73 13.52
N MET A 88 6.83 5.71 12.88
CA MET A 88 6.39 7.09 12.77
C MET A 88 6.67 7.59 11.36
N GLY A 89 5.91 8.59 10.92
CA GLY A 89 6.23 9.30 9.69
C GLY A 89 5.79 10.75 9.75
N THR A 90 6.45 11.58 8.93
CA THR A 90 6.14 13.00 8.78
C THR A 90 6.14 13.32 7.30
N ILE A 91 5.15 14.10 6.84
CA ILE A 91 5.07 14.56 5.46
C ILE A 91 5.21 16.08 5.45
N LEU A 92 6.08 16.57 4.57
CA LEU A 92 6.26 17.97 4.24
C LEU A 92 5.71 18.21 2.83
N LEU A 93 4.95 19.29 2.66
CA LEU A 93 4.46 19.75 1.36
C LEU A 93 5.07 21.12 1.06
N PHE A 94 5.65 21.25 -0.12
CA PHE A 94 6.24 22.48 -0.64
C PHE A 94 5.51 22.91 -1.91
N ASP A 95 5.32 24.20 -2.06
CA ASP A 95 4.81 24.81 -3.29
C ASP A 95 5.89 24.71 -4.37
N ALA A 96 5.64 24.07 -5.51
CA ALA A 96 6.66 23.83 -6.52
C ALA A 96 7.12 25.11 -7.25
N ARG A 97 6.33 26.19 -7.17
CA ARG A 97 6.60 27.46 -7.86
C ARG A 97 7.56 28.36 -7.07
N SER A 98 7.48 28.30 -5.75
CA SER A 98 8.25 29.14 -4.82
C SER A 98 9.18 28.37 -3.89
N CYS A 99 9.08 27.04 -3.87
CA CYS A 99 9.71 26.14 -2.90
C CYS A 99 9.34 26.43 -1.43
N ALA A 100 8.30 27.22 -1.17
CA ALA A 100 7.89 27.55 0.19
C ALA A 100 7.20 26.36 0.87
N LEU A 101 7.53 26.13 2.15
CA LEU A 101 6.95 25.06 2.95
C LEU A 101 5.49 25.39 3.31
N MET A 102 4.56 24.67 2.66
CA MET A 102 3.12 24.86 2.83
C MET A 102 2.58 24.15 4.07
N CYS A 103 3.05 22.93 4.33
CA CYS A 103 2.49 22.11 5.40
C CYS A 103 3.50 21.09 5.96
N VAL A 104 3.38 20.83 7.26
CA VAL A 104 3.99 19.69 7.95
C VAL A 104 2.87 18.90 8.63
N MET A 105 2.80 17.59 8.39
CA MET A 105 1.75 16.74 8.96
C MET A 105 2.26 15.38 9.42
N ASP A 106 1.51 14.74 10.33
CA ASP A 106 1.70 13.31 10.63
C ASP A 106 1.52 12.46 9.36
N GLY A 107 2.54 11.66 9.03
CA GLY A 107 2.54 10.71 7.92
C GLY A 107 2.30 9.26 8.36
N SER A 108 2.23 9.01 9.67
CA SER A 108 2.12 7.66 10.23
C SER A 108 0.84 6.95 9.79
N LEU A 109 -0.29 7.67 9.81
CA LEU A 109 -1.58 7.12 9.33
C LEU A 109 -1.62 7.05 7.80
N VAL A 110 -1.05 8.05 7.12
CA VAL A 110 -1.12 8.20 5.65
C VAL A 110 -0.54 6.97 4.95
N THR A 111 0.59 6.45 5.43
CA THR A 111 1.20 5.22 4.85
C THR A 111 0.26 4.02 4.92
N GLY A 112 -0.47 3.84 6.02
CA GLY A 112 -1.46 2.77 6.14
C GLY A 112 -2.61 2.94 5.16
N LEU A 113 -3.17 4.15 5.11
CA LEU A 113 -4.33 4.45 4.27
C LEU A 113 -4.01 4.29 2.78
N ARG A 114 -2.93 4.92 2.30
CA ARG A 114 -2.58 4.92 0.88
C ARG A 114 -2.16 3.54 0.38
N THR A 115 -1.51 2.73 1.21
CA THR A 115 -1.18 1.34 0.85
C THR A 115 -2.44 0.47 0.76
N GLY A 116 -3.37 0.61 1.70
CA GLY A 116 -4.69 -0.05 1.63
C GLY A 116 -5.46 0.34 0.37
N ALA A 117 -5.53 1.65 0.10
CA ALA A 117 -6.17 2.20 -1.08
C ALA A 117 -5.55 1.70 -2.40
N ALA A 118 -4.24 1.44 -2.45
CA ALA A 118 -3.58 0.85 -3.62
C ALA A 118 -4.13 -0.54 -3.95
N GLY A 119 -4.30 -1.41 -2.93
CA GLY A 119 -4.90 -2.73 -3.14
C GLY A 119 -6.38 -2.67 -3.51
N ALA A 120 -7.13 -1.70 -2.98
CA ALA A 120 -8.50 -1.47 -3.43
C ALA A 120 -8.57 -0.98 -4.89
N ALA A 121 -7.68 -0.07 -5.29
CA ALA A 121 -7.58 0.40 -6.67
C ALA A 121 -7.23 -0.75 -7.64
N SER A 122 -6.32 -1.65 -7.26
CA SER A 122 -6.02 -2.83 -8.07
C SER A 122 -7.21 -3.77 -8.17
N ALA A 123 -7.90 -4.05 -7.05
CA ALA A 123 -9.05 -4.94 -7.02
C ALA A 123 -10.19 -4.46 -7.94
N LYS A 124 -10.43 -3.14 -8.03
CA LYS A 124 -11.47 -2.57 -8.91
C LYS A 124 -11.32 -2.97 -10.39
N VAL A 125 -10.10 -3.18 -10.87
CA VAL A 125 -9.82 -3.44 -12.28
C VAL A 125 -9.26 -4.83 -12.56
N LEU A 126 -8.80 -5.55 -11.52
CA LEU A 126 -8.16 -6.87 -11.64
C LEU A 126 -8.91 -8.00 -10.92
N ALA A 127 -9.78 -7.71 -9.95
CA ALA A 127 -10.61 -8.75 -9.32
C ALA A 127 -11.79 -9.15 -10.21
N ARG A 128 -12.33 -10.36 -10.00
CA ARG A 128 -13.60 -10.76 -10.61
C ARG A 128 -14.73 -9.89 -10.04
N LYS A 129 -15.74 -9.62 -10.86
CA LYS A 129 -16.88 -8.76 -10.45
C LYS A 129 -17.73 -9.36 -9.34
N ASP A 130 -17.74 -10.69 -9.22
CA ASP A 130 -18.45 -11.46 -8.21
C ASP A 130 -17.57 -11.87 -7.02
N ALA A 131 -16.33 -11.35 -6.92
CA ALA A 131 -15.43 -11.65 -5.82
C ALA A 131 -16.04 -11.21 -4.48
N LYS A 132 -16.08 -12.13 -3.51
CA LYS A 132 -16.77 -11.94 -2.22
C LYS A 132 -15.94 -12.37 -1.02
N VAL A 133 -14.98 -13.28 -1.22
CA VAL A 133 -14.15 -13.83 -0.15
C VAL A 133 -12.75 -13.25 -0.20
N ILE A 134 -12.34 -12.60 0.90
CA ILE A 134 -11.00 -12.05 1.05
C ILE A 134 -10.14 -12.97 1.91
N GLY A 135 -9.00 -13.41 1.38
CA GLY A 135 -7.95 -14.07 2.15
C GLY A 135 -6.93 -13.08 2.66
N ALA A 136 -6.46 -13.25 3.90
CA ALA A 136 -5.38 -12.46 4.47
C ALA A 136 -4.25 -13.38 4.98
N ILE A 137 -3.08 -13.32 4.34
CA ILE A 137 -1.85 -13.93 4.82
C ILE A 137 -0.99 -12.84 5.47
N GLY A 138 -0.82 -12.96 6.78
CA GLY A 138 -0.33 -11.87 7.62
C GLY A 138 -1.50 -11.05 8.16
N THR A 139 -1.50 -10.84 9.48
CA THR A 139 -2.60 -10.21 10.24
C THR A 139 -2.14 -8.93 10.93
N GLY A 140 -1.24 -8.18 10.26
CA GLY A 140 -0.67 -6.93 10.75
C GLY A 140 -1.55 -5.70 10.50
N GLN A 141 -0.97 -4.51 10.66
CA GLN A 141 -1.68 -3.26 10.40
C GLN A 141 -2.01 -3.07 8.91
N GLN A 142 -1.13 -3.49 7.99
CA GLN A 142 -1.41 -3.42 6.56
C GLN A 142 -2.59 -4.32 6.16
N ALA A 143 -2.70 -5.54 6.70
CA ALA A 143 -3.87 -6.38 6.47
C ALA A 143 -5.19 -5.67 6.86
N ARG A 144 -5.21 -4.97 8.01
CA ARG A 144 -6.38 -4.19 8.45
C ARG A 144 -6.70 -3.05 7.49
N MET A 145 -5.68 -2.33 7.01
CA MET A 145 -5.86 -1.24 6.05
C MET A 145 -6.34 -1.75 4.68
N GLN A 146 -5.87 -2.92 4.24
CA GLN A 146 -6.36 -3.59 3.04
C GLN A 146 -7.84 -3.94 3.17
N ILE A 147 -8.26 -4.60 4.26
CA ILE A 147 -9.69 -4.88 4.49
C ILE A 147 -10.53 -3.59 4.54
N ARG A 148 -10.03 -2.56 5.23
CA ARG A 148 -10.69 -1.25 5.33
C ARG A 148 -10.89 -0.58 3.97
N ALA A 149 -9.95 -0.74 3.04
CA ALA A 149 -10.05 -0.18 1.70
C ALA A 149 -10.89 -1.07 0.77
N LEU A 150 -10.70 -2.39 0.82
CA LEU A 150 -11.41 -3.35 -0.02
C LEU A 150 -12.93 -3.31 0.22
N ARG A 151 -13.39 -3.13 1.46
CA ARG A 151 -14.84 -3.00 1.75
C ARG A 151 -15.51 -1.78 1.10
N GLU A 152 -14.74 -0.79 0.64
CA GLU A 152 -15.28 0.38 -0.06
C GLU A 152 -15.56 0.07 -1.55
N VAL A 153 -15.00 -1.03 -2.08
CA VAL A 153 -15.05 -1.35 -3.51
C VAL A 153 -15.50 -2.80 -3.80
N ILE A 154 -15.52 -3.67 -2.78
CA ILE A 154 -15.96 -5.07 -2.84
C ILE A 154 -17.07 -5.29 -1.81
N ASP A 155 -18.12 -6.00 -2.21
CA ASP A 155 -19.15 -6.52 -1.30
C ASP A 155 -18.64 -7.77 -0.57
N ILE A 156 -17.87 -7.55 0.51
CA ILE A 156 -17.21 -8.62 1.25
C ILE A 156 -18.24 -9.44 2.03
N GLN A 157 -18.33 -10.74 1.72
CA GLN A 157 -19.22 -11.68 2.42
C GLN A 157 -18.48 -12.54 3.45
N GLY A 158 -17.16 -12.64 3.33
CA GLY A 158 -16.35 -13.40 4.29
C GLY A 158 -14.87 -13.08 4.19
N ILE A 159 -14.20 -13.14 5.34
CA ILE A 159 -12.76 -12.98 5.43
C ILE A 159 -12.17 -14.26 6.02
N LYS A 160 -11.10 -14.76 5.42
CA LYS A 160 -10.33 -15.88 5.97
C LYS A 160 -8.89 -15.44 6.21
N ALA A 161 -8.38 -15.63 7.42
CA ALA A 161 -7.09 -15.09 7.81
C ALA A 161 -6.17 -16.15 8.39
N TRP A 162 -4.88 -16.03 8.09
CA TRP A 162 -3.84 -16.85 8.70
C TRP A 162 -2.57 -16.05 8.96
N SER A 163 -1.91 -16.34 10.08
CA SER A 163 -0.56 -15.92 10.37
C SER A 163 0.10 -16.93 11.32
N ARG A 164 1.44 -16.90 11.41
CA ARG A 164 2.20 -17.76 12.35
C ARG A 164 1.93 -17.47 13.84
N THR A 165 1.31 -16.33 14.17
CA THR A 165 1.12 -15.89 15.57
C THR A 165 -0.37 -15.89 15.90
N ALA A 166 -0.79 -16.83 16.75
CA ALA A 166 -2.20 -17.01 17.11
C ALA A 166 -2.81 -15.74 17.74
N GLU A 167 -2.06 -15.05 18.60
CA GLU A 167 -2.50 -13.83 19.28
C GLU A 167 -2.76 -12.69 18.27
N LYS A 168 -1.93 -12.58 17.23
CA LYS A 168 -2.12 -11.59 16.16
C LYS A 168 -3.35 -11.91 15.32
N MET A 169 -3.62 -13.20 15.07
CA MET A 169 -4.85 -13.61 14.38
C MET A 169 -6.09 -13.26 15.18
N ALA A 170 -6.13 -13.60 16.48
CA ALA A 170 -7.24 -13.27 17.36
C ALA A 170 -7.48 -11.74 17.44
N SER A 171 -6.42 -10.95 17.58
CA SER A 171 -6.52 -9.48 17.56
C SER A 171 -7.03 -8.95 16.22
N PHE A 172 -6.58 -9.52 15.09
CA PHE A 172 -7.07 -9.13 13.77
C PHE A 172 -8.56 -9.43 13.59
N GLN A 173 -9.00 -10.64 13.96
CA GLN A 173 -10.42 -11.00 13.94
C GLN A 173 -11.23 -10.00 14.76
N ALA A 174 -10.85 -9.78 16.03
CA ALA A 174 -11.57 -8.88 16.92
C ALA A 174 -11.62 -7.44 16.38
N ASP A 175 -10.53 -6.93 15.80
CA ASP A 175 -10.51 -5.59 15.22
C ASP A 175 -11.44 -5.46 14.00
N ILE A 176 -11.40 -6.43 13.09
CA ILE A 176 -12.22 -6.40 11.86
C ILE A 176 -13.71 -6.57 12.18
N GLU A 177 -14.05 -7.51 13.06
CA GLU A 177 -15.44 -7.74 13.48
C GLU A 177 -15.99 -6.52 14.23
N ARG A 178 -15.20 -5.91 15.12
CA ARG A 178 -15.58 -4.69 15.84
C ARG A 178 -15.75 -3.48 14.91
N ASP A 179 -14.78 -3.24 14.03
CA ASP A 179 -14.71 -1.99 13.26
C ASP A 179 -15.62 -2.02 12.03
N PHE A 180 -15.91 -3.21 11.49
CA PHE A 180 -16.63 -3.37 10.22
C PHE A 180 -17.81 -4.34 10.25
N GLY A 181 -17.99 -5.12 11.33
CA GLY A 181 -19.06 -6.13 11.41
C GLY A 181 -18.90 -7.28 10.41
N LEU A 182 -17.69 -7.50 9.88
CA LEU A 182 -17.40 -8.52 8.88
C LEU A 182 -16.89 -9.80 9.57
N PRO A 183 -17.47 -10.98 9.28
CA PRO A 183 -17.04 -12.22 9.91
C PRO A 183 -15.64 -12.63 9.44
N VAL A 184 -14.77 -13.00 10.39
CA VAL A 184 -13.41 -13.47 10.10
C VAL A 184 -13.25 -14.91 10.57
N ALA A 185 -13.02 -15.82 9.61
CA ALA A 185 -12.64 -17.20 9.90
C ALA A 185 -11.11 -17.31 10.03
N LEU A 186 -10.63 -17.73 11.21
CA LEU A 186 -9.21 -18.03 11.42
C LEU A 186 -8.90 -19.42 10.86
N ALA A 187 -8.04 -19.47 9.83
CA ALA A 187 -7.63 -20.72 9.21
C ALA A 187 -6.52 -21.42 10.01
N THR A 188 -6.36 -22.72 9.80
CA THR A 188 -5.27 -23.51 10.39
C THR A 188 -4.00 -23.47 9.56
N SER A 189 -4.09 -23.18 8.26
CA SER A 189 -2.94 -23.08 7.36
C SER A 189 -3.06 -21.92 6.35
N ALA A 190 -1.93 -21.51 5.78
CA ALA A 190 -1.90 -20.56 4.67
C ALA A 190 -2.62 -21.13 3.43
N GLN A 191 -2.42 -22.42 3.13
CA GLN A 191 -3.06 -23.11 2.01
C GLN A 191 -4.60 -23.00 2.09
N ASP A 192 -5.17 -23.18 3.28
CA ASP A 192 -6.63 -23.07 3.47
C ASP A 192 -7.15 -21.67 3.15
N VAL A 193 -6.39 -20.62 3.45
CA VAL A 193 -6.73 -19.24 3.06
C VAL A 193 -6.67 -19.11 1.54
N VAL A 194 -5.53 -19.45 0.94
CA VAL A 194 -5.27 -19.28 -0.50
C VAL A 194 -6.33 -20.00 -1.34
N ALA A 195 -6.61 -21.27 -1.05
CA ALA A 195 -7.53 -22.09 -1.84
C ALA A 195 -8.99 -21.61 -1.81
N SER A 196 -9.38 -20.78 -0.83
CA SER A 196 -10.74 -20.28 -0.66
C SER A 196 -10.92 -18.80 -1.00
N SER A 197 -9.86 -18.11 -1.39
CA SER A 197 -9.87 -16.66 -1.61
C SER A 197 -10.27 -16.31 -3.04
N ASP A 198 -11.15 -15.33 -3.22
CA ASP A 198 -11.33 -14.67 -4.52
C ASP A 198 -10.30 -13.54 -4.69
N ILE A 199 -10.04 -12.81 -3.59
CA ILE A 199 -8.97 -11.84 -3.47
C ILE A 199 -8.06 -12.26 -2.33
N LEU A 200 -6.77 -12.45 -2.60
CA LEU A 200 -5.76 -12.82 -1.62
C LEU A 200 -4.86 -11.62 -1.33
N VAL A 201 -4.78 -11.22 -0.06
CA VAL A 201 -3.89 -10.16 0.41
C VAL A 201 -2.71 -10.78 1.15
N THR A 202 -1.48 -10.44 0.75
CA THR A 202 -0.26 -10.84 1.45
C THR A 202 0.45 -9.61 2.02
N THR A 203 0.73 -9.62 3.34
CA THR A 203 1.29 -8.47 4.09
C THR A 203 2.31 -8.88 5.16
N THR A 204 2.99 -10.00 4.93
CA THR A 204 4.05 -10.53 5.80
C THR A 204 5.37 -9.80 5.57
N ARG A 205 6.33 -9.99 6.49
CA ARG A 205 7.70 -9.48 6.37
C ARG A 205 8.68 -10.63 6.09
N GLY A 206 8.19 -11.70 5.45
CA GLY A 206 8.97 -12.91 5.19
C GLY A 206 10.00 -12.69 4.08
N THR A 207 10.95 -13.62 4.01
CA THR A 207 11.99 -13.67 2.96
C THR A 207 11.88 -14.97 2.15
N GLY A 208 10.68 -15.56 2.12
CA GLY A 208 10.44 -16.83 1.47
C GLY A 208 8.94 -17.06 1.26
N PRO A 209 8.57 -17.90 0.29
CA PRO A 209 7.18 -18.04 -0.12
C PRO A 209 6.33 -18.59 1.02
N VAL A 210 5.20 -17.91 1.26
CA VAL A 210 4.11 -18.34 2.14
C VAL A 210 2.86 -18.70 1.35
N VAL A 211 2.86 -18.46 0.04
CA VAL A 211 1.85 -18.85 -0.94
C VAL A 211 2.51 -19.71 -2.01
N GLU A 212 2.13 -20.98 -2.11
CA GLU A 212 2.58 -21.86 -3.20
C GLU A 212 1.71 -21.71 -4.44
N ALA A 213 2.31 -21.80 -5.63
CA ALA A 213 1.59 -21.61 -6.90
C ALA A 213 0.40 -22.57 -7.05
N LYS A 214 0.57 -23.83 -6.62
CA LYS A 214 -0.44 -24.90 -6.74
C LYS A 214 -1.67 -24.71 -5.85
N TRP A 215 -1.64 -23.79 -4.89
CA TRP A 215 -2.77 -23.51 -4.00
C TRP A 215 -3.74 -22.50 -4.60
N VAL A 216 -3.28 -21.68 -5.54
CA VAL A 216 -4.05 -20.58 -6.12
C VAL A 216 -5.01 -21.13 -7.17
N LYS A 217 -6.31 -20.91 -6.95
CA LYS A 217 -7.35 -21.29 -7.92
C LYS A 217 -7.43 -20.28 -9.08
N PRO A 218 -7.88 -20.69 -10.27
CA PRO A 218 -8.26 -19.77 -11.34
C PRO A 218 -9.20 -18.66 -10.84
N GLY A 219 -9.07 -17.48 -11.43
CA GLY A 219 -9.88 -16.32 -11.08
C GLY A 219 -9.45 -15.55 -9.83
N THR A 220 -8.39 -15.98 -9.14
CA THR A 220 -7.89 -15.28 -7.95
C THR A 220 -7.21 -13.95 -8.32
N HIS A 221 -7.51 -12.88 -7.59
CA HIS A 221 -6.71 -11.65 -7.60
C HIS A 221 -5.81 -11.58 -6.37
N ILE A 222 -4.52 -11.40 -6.56
CA ILE A 222 -3.52 -11.35 -5.48
C ILE A 222 -3.04 -9.92 -5.34
N ILE A 223 -3.11 -9.39 -4.12
CA ILE A 223 -2.61 -8.08 -3.72
C ILE A 223 -1.38 -8.33 -2.85
N ALA A 224 -0.19 -8.23 -3.47
CA ALA A 224 1.08 -8.50 -2.83
C ALA A 224 1.73 -7.20 -2.34
N ILE A 225 1.80 -7.06 -1.02
CA ILE A 225 2.22 -5.81 -0.35
C ILE A 225 3.50 -5.99 0.47
N GLY A 226 3.80 -7.21 0.92
CA GLY A 226 4.85 -7.46 1.93
C GLY A 226 6.28 -7.33 1.41
N ALA A 227 6.53 -7.60 0.13
CA ALA A 227 7.83 -7.45 -0.49
C ALA A 227 8.06 -6.00 -0.96
N ASP A 228 8.67 -5.19 -0.09
CA ASP A 228 9.00 -3.78 -0.35
C ASP A 228 10.51 -3.48 -0.31
N GLN A 229 11.34 -4.52 -0.12
CA GLN A 229 12.80 -4.46 0.02
C GLN A 229 13.41 -5.75 -0.53
N GLN A 230 14.64 -5.65 -1.05
CA GLN A 230 15.34 -6.78 -1.65
C GLN A 230 15.45 -7.95 -0.66
N GLY A 231 15.16 -9.16 -1.16
CA GLY A 231 15.16 -10.39 -0.38
C GLY A 231 13.87 -10.70 0.36
N LYS A 232 12.96 -9.73 0.57
CA LYS A 232 11.59 -10.03 1.03
C LYS A 232 10.82 -10.76 -0.06
N GLN A 233 10.00 -11.72 0.34
CA GLN A 233 9.24 -12.58 -0.56
C GLN A 233 8.05 -13.18 0.17
N GLU A 234 6.92 -13.28 -0.53
CA GLU A 234 5.70 -13.93 -0.06
C GLU A 234 5.15 -14.97 -1.04
N LEU A 235 5.40 -14.80 -2.34
CA LEU A 235 4.83 -15.64 -3.38
C LEU A 235 5.88 -16.60 -3.96
N ASP A 236 5.45 -17.83 -4.23
CA ASP A 236 6.20 -18.77 -5.05
C ASP A 236 6.42 -18.18 -6.46
N PRO A 237 7.67 -18.00 -6.92
CA PRO A 237 7.94 -17.41 -8.23
C PRO A 237 7.28 -18.15 -9.39
N ALA A 238 7.04 -19.46 -9.27
CA ALA A 238 6.38 -20.24 -10.33
C ALA A 238 4.95 -19.74 -10.63
N LEU A 239 4.29 -19.08 -9.67
CA LEU A 239 2.95 -18.52 -9.83
C LEU A 239 2.88 -17.46 -10.94
N PHE A 240 3.98 -16.72 -11.15
CA PHE A 240 4.04 -15.62 -12.11
C PHE A 240 3.92 -16.08 -13.58
N LYS A 241 4.26 -17.34 -13.89
CA LYS A 241 4.15 -17.89 -15.25
C LYS A 241 2.71 -17.95 -15.78
N HIS A 242 1.73 -17.96 -14.89
CA HIS A 242 0.32 -18.19 -15.22
C HIS A 242 -0.58 -17.05 -14.73
N ALA A 243 0.01 -15.88 -14.43
CA ALA A 243 -0.70 -14.73 -13.91
C ALA A 243 -0.52 -13.51 -14.81
N LYS A 244 -1.55 -12.67 -14.86
CA LYS A 244 -1.45 -11.30 -15.37
C LYS A 244 -0.78 -10.44 -14.30
N ILE A 245 0.45 -10.00 -14.56
CA ILE A 245 1.32 -9.30 -13.60
C ILE A 245 1.19 -7.78 -13.78
N VAL A 246 0.65 -7.10 -12.77
CA VAL A 246 0.48 -5.65 -12.75
C VAL A 246 1.30 -5.07 -11.61
N HIS A 247 2.07 -4.02 -11.90
CA HIS A 247 2.93 -3.36 -10.93
C HIS A 247 2.32 -2.04 -10.46
N ASP A 248 2.72 -1.59 -9.27
CA ASP A 248 2.56 -0.19 -8.90
C ASP A 248 3.58 0.68 -9.64
N SER A 249 4.86 0.31 -9.58
CA SER A 249 5.96 0.86 -10.36
C SER A 249 6.84 -0.26 -10.86
N THR A 250 6.93 -0.45 -12.18
CA THR A 250 7.71 -1.55 -12.75
C THR A 250 9.18 -1.48 -12.36
N ALA A 251 9.76 -0.28 -12.37
CA ALA A 251 11.14 -0.08 -11.94
C ALA A 251 11.39 -0.60 -10.51
N GLN A 252 10.50 -0.30 -9.55
CA GLN A 252 10.67 -0.73 -8.16
C GLN A 252 10.30 -2.20 -7.95
N CYS A 253 9.22 -2.68 -8.55
CA CYS A 253 8.80 -4.08 -8.41
C CYS A 253 9.85 -5.06 -8.96
N CYS A 254 10.47 -4.73 -10.10
CA CYS A 254 11.52 -5.54 -10.69
C CYS A 254 12.83 -5.55 -9.89
N GLU A 255 13.09 -4.52 -9.08
CA GLU A 255 14.31 -4.41 -8.27
C GLU A 255 14.16 -5.07 -6.88
N LYS A 256 12.98 -4.96 -6.26
CA LYS A 256 12.79 -5.32 -4.84
C LYS A 256 11.39 -5.83 -4.47
N GLY A 257 10.43 -5.82 -5.40
CA GLY A 257 9.09 -6.36 -5.19
C GLY A 257 9.05 -7.89 -5.31
N GLU A 258 7.84 -8.46 -5.34
CA GLU A 258 7.69 -9.91 -5.56
C GLU A 258 8.26 -10.33 -6.92
N SER A 259 8.13 -9.48 -7.94
CA SER A 259 8.54 -9.74 -9.32
C SER A 259 10.05 -9.85 -9.51
N TRP A 260 10.85 -9.33 -8.57
CA TRP A 260 12.31 -9.52 -8.57
C TRP A 260 12.71 -11.00 -8.58
N HIS A 261 12.01 -11.84 -7.81
CA HIS A 261 12.34 -13.27 -7.68
C HIS A 261 12.13 -14.08 -8.96
N PRO A 262 10.98 -14.04 -9.65
CA PRO A 262 10.79 -14.78 -10.90
C PRO A 262 11.65 -14.23 -12.04
N LEU A 263 11.94 -12.92 -12.08
CA LEU A 263 12.85 -12.33 -13.08
C LEU A 263 14.29 -12.80 -12.89
N THR A 264 14.83 -12.70 -11.67
CA THR A 264 16.21 -13.13 -11.37
C THR A 264 16.41 -14.64 -11.56
N ARG A 265 15.37 -15.44 -11.30
CA ARG A 265 15.37 -16.89 -11.55
C ARG A 265 15.05 -17.28 -12.99
N GLN A 266 14.86 -16.31 -13.90
CA GLN A 266 14.52 -16.54 -15.31
C GLN A 266 13.26 -17.39 -15.52
N ILE A 267 12.32 -17.30 -14.57
CA ILE A 267 11.01 -17.96 -14.62
C ILE A 267 10.07 -17.18 -15.53
N ILE A 268 10.21 -15.86 -15.53
CA ILE A 268 9.58 -14.91 -16.44
C ILE A 268 10.65 -13.94 -16.98
N THR A 269 10.27 -13.14 -17.96
CA THR A 269 11.04 -12.05 -18.56
C THR A 269 10.29 -10.72 -18.38
N MET A 270 10.93 -9.60 -18.74
CA MET A 270 10.27 -8.29 -18.73
C MET A 270 9.04 -8.23 -19.64
N ASN A 271 8.98 -9.04 -20.69
CA ASN A 271 7.85 -9.09 -21.62
C ASN A 271 6.61 -9.76 -21.01
N ASP A 272 6.76 -10.51 -19.93
CA ASP A 272 5.66 -11.16 -19.22
C ASP A 272 4.95 -10.20 -18.25
N ILE A 273 5.52 -9.02 -17.99
CA ILE A 273 4.90 -7.98 -17.16
C ILE A 273 3.82 -7.30 -18.00
N HIS A 274 2.56 -7.41 -17.57
CA HIS A 274 1.43 -6.84 -18.31
C HIS A 274 1.52 -5.32 -18.35
N GLY A 275 1.84 -4.67 -17.24
CA GLY A 275 2.04 -3.22 -17.16
C GLY A 275 1.88 -2.65 -15.76
N GLU A 276 1.77 -1.33 -15.70
CA GLU A 276 1.51 -0.62 -14.45
C GLU A 276 0.02 -0.35 -14.27
N LEU A 277 -0.44 -0.30 -13.01
CA LEU A 277 -1.85 -0.09 -12.69
C LEU A 277 -2.40 1.21 -13.29
N GLY A 278 -1.57 2.26 -13.39
CA GLY A 278 -1.94 3.53 -14.01
C GLY A 278 -2.27 3.42 -15.50
N GLU A 279 -1.59 2.55 -16.25
CA GLU A 279 -1.89 2.30 -17.67
C GLU A 279 -3.29 1.72 -17.85
N ILE A 280 -3.71 0.83 -16.93
CA ILE A 280 -5.04 0.24 -16.91
C ILE A 280 -6.09 1.28 -16.53
N LEU A 281 -5.81 2.09 -15.49
CA LEU A 281 -6.71 3.15 -15.04
C LEU A 281 -6.88 4.29 -16.06
N LEU A 282 -5.95 4.42 -17.01
CA LEU A 282 -6.02 5.32 -18.16
C LEU A 282 -6.68 4.67 -19.40
N GLY A 283 -7.04 3.39 -19.34
CA GLY A 283 -7.61 2.65 -20.47
C GLY A 283 -6.61 2.30 -21.58
N ARG A 284 -5.30 2.42 -21.33
CA ARG A 284 -4.23 2.09 -22.30
C ARG A 284 -3.95 0.60 -22.37
N LYS A 285 -4.25 -0.12 -21.29
CA LYS A 285 -4.17 -1.59 -21.21
C LYS A 285 -5.46 -2.14 -20.58
N PRO A 286 -5.90 -3.35 -20.97
CA PRO A 286 -7.05 -3.98 -20.33
C PRO A 286 -6.71 -4.38 -18.88
N GLY A 287 -7.73 -4.37 -18.02
CA GLY A 287 -7.65 -4.97 -16.69
C GLY A 287 -7.79 -6.50 -16.78
N ARG A 288 -8.65 -7.08 -15.94
CA ARG A 288 -9.12 -8.47 -16.11
C ARG A 288 -9.93 -8.60 -17.41
N GLU A 289 -9.68 -9.67 -18.16
CA GLU A 289 -10.34 -9.97 -19.44
C GLU A 289 -11.23 -11.21 -19.36
N ASN A 290 -10.97 -12.14 -18.45
CA ASN A 290 -11.86 -13.29 -18.19
C ASN A 290 -11.84 -13.73 -16.71
N ASP A 291 -12.81 -14.56 -16.35
CA ASP A 291 -13.03 -15.00 -14.96
C ASP A 291 -12.02 -16.04 -14.48
N GLU A 292 -11.25 -16.67 -15.37
CA GLU A 292 -10.26 -17.70 -14.99
C GLU A 292 -8.86 -17.11 -14.76
N GLU A 293 -8.59 -15.88 -15.20
CA GLU A 293 -7.28 -15.23 -15.03
C GLU A 293 -6.88 -15.14 -13.55
N ILE A 294 -5.69 -15.63 -13.23
CA ILE A 294 -5.00 -15.24 -12.01
C ILE A 294 -4.36 -13.87 -12.28
N THR A 295 -4.57 -12.91 -11.38
CA THR A 295 -3.99 -11.57 -11.50
C THR A 295 -3.14 -11.28 -10.27
N ILE A 296 -1.98 -10.69 -10.45
CA ILE A 296 -1.09 -10.28 -9.36
C ILE A 296 -0.90 -8.78 -9.46
N PHE A 297 -1.18 -8.08 -8.36
CA PHE A 297 -0.76 -6.71 -8.15
C PHE A 297 0.42 -6.71 -7.17
N ASP A 298 1.61 -6.42 -7.69
CA ASP A 298 2.85 -6.27 -6.93
C ASP A 298 3.04 -4.79 -6.58
N SER A 299 3.13 -4.48 -5.28
CA SER A 299 3.16 -3.11 -4.78
C SER A 299 4.31 -2.89 -3.79
N THR A 300 5.18 -1.93 -4.12
CA THR A 300 6.33 -1.51 -3.29
C THR A 300 6.10 -0.15 -2.60
N GLY A 301 5.07 0.58 -3.02
CA GLY A 301 4.64 1.86 -2.51
C GLY A 301 5.39 3.06 -3.10
N MET A 302 4.62 3.99 -3.66
CA MET A 302 5.15 5.11 -4.43
C MET A 302 4.98 6.44 -3.67
N ALA A 303 5.95 7.34 -3.81
CA ALA A 303 5.92 8.66 -3.17
C ALA A 303 4.77 9.55 -3.68
N ILE A 304 4.35 9.40 -4.94
CA ILE A 304 3.19 10.12 -5.51
C ILE A 304 1.88 9.82 -4.76
N GLN A 305 1.75 8.63 -4.18
CA GLN A 305 0.60 8.27 -3.36
C GLN A 305 0.59 9.06 -2.04
N ASP A 306 1.77 9.32 -1.47
CA ASP A 306 1.92 10.20 -0.31
C ASP A 306 1.61 11.66 -0.70
N ASN A 307 2.10 12.12 -1.86
CA ASN A 307 1.87 13.48 -2.38
C ASN A 307 0.38 13.80 -2.55
N THR A 308 -0.34 12.99 -3.33
CA THR A 308 -1.76 13.20 -3.64
C THR A 308 -2.63 13.11 -2.39
N THR A 309 -2.38 12.11 -1.53
CA THR A 309 -3.12 11.92 -0.27
C THR A 309 -2.88 13.08 0.71
N ALA A 310 -1.62 13.47 0.91
CA ALA A 310 -1.28 14.59 1.80
C ALA A 310 -1.79 15.93 1.27
N THR A 311 -1.73 16.16 -0.04
CA THR A 311 -2.29 17.36 -0.67
C THR A 311 -3.79 17.45 -0.44
N LYS A 312 -4.51 16.32 -0.56
CA LYS A 312 -5.94 16.27 -0.26
C LYS A 312 -6.24 16.56 1.21
N ILE A 313 -5.46 16.01 2.14
CA ILE A 313 -5.55 16.32 3.58
C ILE A 313 -5.34 17.83 3.82
N TYR A 314 -4.31 18.42 3.21
CA TYR A 314 -4.02 19.85 3.32
C TYR A 314 -5.17 20.72 2.80
N GLN A 315 -5.71 20.41 1.62
CA GLN A 315 -6.86 21.11 1.06
C GLN A 315 -8.08 21.03 1.98
N ASN A 316 -8.38 19.83 2.49
CA ASN A 316 -9.47 19.63 3.44
C ASN A 316 -9.21 20.41 4.74
N ALA A 317 -7.96 20.51 5.21
CA ALA A 317 -7.60 21.28 6.40
C ALA A 317 -7.82 22.78 6.22
N VAL A 318 -7.42 23.33 5.08
CA VAL A 318 -7.62 24.75 4.74
C VAL A 318 -9.11 25.09 4.67
N VAL A 319 -9.90 24.26 3.99
CA VAL A 319 -11.36 24.47 3.86
C VAL A 319 -12.05 24.40 5.22
N ASN A 320 -11.68 23.44 6.06
CA ASN A 320 -12.30 23.23 7.38
C ASN A 320 -11.66 24.07 8.49
N LYS A 321 -10.62 24.86 8.18
CA LYS A 321 -9.86 25.67 9.14
C LYS A 321 -9.32 24.85 10.32
N ILE A 322 -8.75 23.69 10.01
CA ILE A 322 -8.15 22.77 11.00
C ILE A 322 -6.62 22.86 10.91
N GLY A 323 -5.97 22.84 12.08
CA GLY A 323 -4.51 22.93 12.22
C GLY A 323 -4.05 24.28 12.74
N GLU A 324 -2.75 24.40 12.93
CA GLU A 324 -2.10 25.61 13.46
C GLU A 324 -1.14 26.18 12.42
N PHE A 325 -1.05 27.50 12.34
CA PHE A 325 -0.11 28.16 11.44
C PHE A 325 1.18 28.53 12.16
N PHE A 326 2.31 28.25 11.50
CA PHE A 326 3.65 28.60 11.96
C PHE A 326 4.35 29.49 10.92
N GLU A 327 5.10 30.48 11.38
CA GLU A 327 5.86 31.41 10.54
C GLU A 327 7.35 31.07 10.62
N PHE A 328 7.87 30.40 9.59
CA PHE A 328 9.31 30.11 9.47
C PHE A 328 10.11 31.27 8.92
N ILE A 329 9.46 32.16 8.18
CA ILE A 329 10.07 33.30 7.49
C ILE A 329 9.29 34.52 7.93
N GLU A 330 10.01 35.52 8.45
CA GLU A 330 9.50 36.84 8.83
C GLU A 330 9.11 37.68 7.61
#